data_AF-A0AAW9BSE4-F1
#
_entry.id   AF-A0AAW9BSE4-F1
#
_cell.length_a   1.000
_cell.length_b   1.000
_cell.length_c   1.000
_cell.angle_alpha   90.00
_cell.angle_beta   90.00
_cell.angle_gamma   90.00
#
_symmetry.space_group_name_H-M   'P 1'
#
loop_
_entity.id
_entity.type
_entity.pdbx_description
1 polymer ?
#
loop_
_entity_poly.entity_id
_entity_poly.type
_entity_poly.pdbx_seq_one_letter_code
_entity_poly.pdbx_strand_id
1 'polypeptide(L)'
;LDDIETTRFYGVTRDFREQYGEKPYLVLKSIPKVSKGTDIDFPFRSVNFGQVPYVILTDNVRYMVGARTPQGYRISSVTPAGIELVKGGRVITIELGYEGEKNHDKS
;
A
#
# COMPACT_ATOMS: atom_id res chain seq x y z
N LEU A 1 -0.62 10.71 -13.19
CA LEU A 1 -1.76 9.96 -13.73
C LEU A 1 -2.07 10.61 -15.06
N ASP A 2 -2.08 9.82 -16.11
CA ASP A 2 -2.66 10.26 -17.38
C ASP A 2 -4.18 10.03 -17.37
N ASP A 3 -4.86 10.51 -18.41
CA ASP A 3 -6.32 10.42 -18.54
C ASP A 3 -6.81 8.97 -18.68
N ILE A 4 -5.94 8.07 -19.16
CA ILE A 4 -6.24 6.65 -19.40
C ILE A 4 -6.29 5.90 -18.07
N GLU A 5 -5.30 6.09 -17.21
CA GLU A 5 -5.25 5.50 -15.86
C GLU A 5 -6.42 5.99 -15.00
N THR A 6 -6.80 7.26 -15.16
CA THR A 6 -7.92 7.89 -14.45
C THR A 6 -9.26 7.26 -14.85
N THR A 7 -9.50 7.12 -16.15
CA THR A 7 -10.72 6.48 -16.68
C THR A 7 -10.84 5.03 -16.20
N ARG A 8 -9.72 4.30 -16.18
CA ARG A 8 -9.68 2.91 -15.72
C ARG A 8 -10.02 2.80 -14.23
N PHE A 9 -9.50 3.69 -13.39
CA PHE A 9 -9.82 3.72 -11.96
C PHE A 9 -11.32 3.96 -11.71
N TYR A 10 -11.94 4.86 -12.45
CA TYR A 10 -13.38 5.11 -12.31
C TYR A 10 -14.23 3.90 -12.71
N GLY A 11 -13.83 3.16 -13.75
CA GLY A 11 -14.46 1.89 -14.11
C GLY A 11 -14.41 0.89 -12.95
N VAL A 12 -13.22 0.64 -12.41
CA VAL A 12 -13.03 -0.26 -11.26
C VAL A 12 -13.84 0.19 -10.04
N THR A 13 -13.90 1.49 -9.78
CA THR A 13 -14.65 2.05 -8.64
C THR A 13 -16.15 1.81 -8.77
N ARG A 14 -16.71 1.97 -9.98
CA ARG A 14 -18.11 1.69 -10.25
C ARG A 14 -18.42 0.20 -10.03
N ASP A 15 -17.66 -0.67 -10.67
CA ASP A 15 -17.90 -2.12 -10.60
C ASP A 15 -17.78 -2.63 -9.14
N PHE A 16 -16.86 -2.05 -8.36
CA PHE A 16 -16.72 -2.36 -6.93
C PHE A 16 -17.93 -1.90 -6.11
N ARG A 17 -18.47 -0.70 -6.36
CA ARG A 17 -19.67 -0.20 -5.67
C ARG A 17 -20.91 -1.02 -6.04
N GLU A 18 -21.04 -1.44 -7.28
CA GLU A 18 -22.12 -2.33 -7.71
C GLU A 18 -22.08 -3.67 -6.96
N GLN A 19 -20.88 -4.19 -6.68
CA GLN A 19 -20.71 -5.47 -5.98
C GLN A 19 -20.82 -5.37 -4.46
N TYR A 20 -20.30 -4.30 -3.85
CA TYR A 20 -20.11 -4.21 -2.39
C TYR A 20 -20.86 -3.04 -1.73
N GLY A 21 -21.58 -2.23 -2.50
CA GLY A 21 -22.25 -1.02 -2.02
C GLY A 21 -21.29 0.14 -1.76
N GLU A 22 -21.77 1.15 -1.03
CA GLU A 22 -21.00 2.38 -0.74
C GLU A 22 -19.88 2.17 0.30
N LYS A 23 -19.90 1.05 1.03
CA LYS A 23 -18.87 0.68 2.02
C LYS A 23 -18.60 -0.83 1.92
N PRO A 24 -17.33 -1.26 1.75
CA PRO A 24 -16.09 -0.46 1.68
C PRO A 24 -15.97 0.40 0.41
N TYR A 25 -15.00 1.33 0.36
CA TYR A 25 -14.75 2.18 -0.81
C TYR A 25 -13.28 2.12 -1.26
N LEU A 26 -13.06 2.28 -2.56
CA LEU A 26 -11.71 2.31 -3.15
C LEU A 26 -11.15 3.74 -3.12
N VAL A 27 -9.87 3.86 -2.76
CA VAL A 27 -9.14 5.12 -2.78
C VAL A 27 -7.89 4.94 -3.64
N LEU A 28 -7.72 5.84 -4.61
CA LEU A 28 -6.47 5.92 -5.36
C LEU A 28 -5.43 6.63 -4.49
N LYS A 29 -4.32 5.94 -4.20
CA LYS A 29 -3.16 6.53 -3.54
C LYS A 29 -2.04 6.64 -4.57
N SER A 30 -1.27 7.73 -4.50
CA SER A 30 -0.04 7.86 -5.29
C SER A 30 0.90 6.69 -4.97
N ILE A 31 1.61 6.20 -5.98
CA ILE A 31 2.68 5.21 -5.78
C ILE A 31 3.58 5.73 -4.65
N PRO A 32 3.83 4.93 -3.61
CA PRO A 32 4.62 5.38 -2.47
C PRO A 32 5.96 5.92 -2.95
N LYS A 33 6.31 7.13 -2.48
CA LYS A 33 7.65 7.64 -2.68
C LYS A 33 8.56 6.86 -1.75
N VAL A 34 9.45 6.05 -2.33
CA VAL A 34 10.60 5.53 -1.60
C VAL A 34 11.46 6.74 -1.27
N SER A 35 11.69 7.01 0.01
CA SER A 35 12.48 8.17 0.46
C SER A 35 13.86 8.14 -0.23
N LYS A 36 14.14 9.22 -0.97
CA LYS A 36 15.32 9.39 -1.82
C LYS A 36 16.59 9.05 -1.04
N GLY A 37 17.23 7.95 -1.42
CA GLY A 37 18.51 7.51 -0.86
C GLY A 37 18.99 6.17 -1.40
N THR A 38 18.09 5.32 -1.87
CA THR A 38 18.45 4.10 -2.59
C THR A 38 17.33 3.82 -3.59
N ASP A 39 17.64 3.57 -4.87
CA ASP A 39 16.69 2.92 -5.77
C ASP A 39 16.40 1.54 -5.18
N ILE A 40 15.33 1.44 -4.39
CA ILE A 40 14.90 0.18 -3.82
C ILE A 40 14.01 -0.44 -4.89
N ASP A 41 14.56 -1.44 -5.58
CA ASP A 41 13.78 -2.36 -6.43
C ASP A 41 12.95 -3.29 -5.52
N PHE A 42 12.00 -2.70 -4.80
CA PHE A 42 11.00 -3.44 -4.06
C PHE A 42 9.77 -3.58 -4.95
N PRO A 43 9.42 -4.81 -5.38
CA PRO A 43 8.37 -5.03 -6.35
C PRO A 43 6.98 -4.89 -5.72
N PHE A 44 6.62 -3.70 -5.26
CA PHE A 44 5.35 -3.43 -4.61
C PHE A 44 4.21 -3.38 -5.64
N ARG A 45 3.10 -4.06 -5.33
CA ARG A 45 1.87 -3.98 -6.13
C ARG A 45 0.73 -3.33 -5.35
N SER A 46 0.43 -3.83 -4.16
CA SER A 46 -0.65 -3.28 -3.32
C SER A 46 -0.50 -3.69 -1.85
N VAL A 47 -1.33 -3.10 -0.99
CA VAL A 47 -1.37 -3.37 0.46
C VAL A 47 -2.82 -3.49 0.94
N ASN A 48 -3.06 -4.35 1.92
CA ASN A 48 -4.32 -4.49 2.62
C ASN A 48 -4.12 -4.20 4.11
N PHE A 49 -4.99 -3.33 4.66
CA PHE A 49 -4.97 -2.91 6.07
C PHE A 49 -6.11 -3.48 6.90
N GLY A 50 -6.66 -4.64 6.49
CA GLY A 50 -7.65 -5.36 7.28
C GLY A 50 -7.07 -5.84 8.61
N GLN A 51 -7.86 -6.61 9.36
CA GLN A 51 -7.48 -7.12 10.68
C GLN A 51 -6.12 -7.83 10.69
N VAL A 52 -5.76 -8.50 9.59
CA VAL A 52 -4.44 -9.08 9.37
C VAL A 52 -3.82 -8.41 8.15
N PRO A 53 -2.95 -7.40 8.34
CA PRO A 53 -2.40 -6.64 7.22
C PRO A 53 -1.39 -7.46 6.42
N TYR A 54 -1.39 -7.24 5.10
CA TYR A 54 -0.47 -7.90 4.18
C TYR A 54 -0.14 -7.02 2.98
N VAL A 55 0.98 -7.30 2.32
CA VAL A 55 1.36 -6.70 1.04
C VAL A 55 1.24 -7.73 -0.08
N ILE A 56 0.94 -7.25 -1.28
CA ILE A 56 1.03 -8.03 -2.52
C ILE A 56 2.18 -7.44 -3.34
N LEU A 57 3.07 -8.31 -3.81
CA LEU A 57 4.19 -7.92 -4.68
C LEU A 57 3.82 -8.12 -6.16
N THR A 58 4.73 -7.77 -7.08
CA THR A 58 4.50 -7.94 -8.53
C THR A 58 4.36 -9.41 -8.96
N ASP A 59 4.80 -10.35 -8.12
CA ASP A 59 4.56 -11.79 -8.28
C ASP A 59 3.12 -12.23 -7.91
N ASN A 60 2.28 -11.30 -7.45
CA ASN A 60 0.90 -11.53 -7.00
C ASN A 60 0.77 -12.40 -5.75
N VAL A 61 1.86 -12.64 -5.03
CA VAL A 61 1.87 -13.40 -3.78
C VAL A 61 1.63 -12.46 -2.60
N ARG A 62 0.89 -12.94 -1.60
CA ARG A 62 0.63 -12.23 -0.35
C ARG A 62 1.76 -12.47 0.64
N TYR A 63 2.30 -11.40 1.19
CA TYR A 63 3.31 -11.44 2.24
C TYR A 63 2.81 -10.72 3.48
N MET A 64 2.80 -11.45 4.60
CA MET A 64 2.41 -10.93 5.92
C MET A 64 3.63 -10.38 6.67
N VAL A 65 3.38 -9.66 7.77
CA VAL A 65 4.42 -9.27 8.71
C VAL A 65 5.22 -10.50 9.16
N GLY A 66 6.54 -10.37 9.16
CA GLY A 66 7.50 -11.44 9.46
C GLY A 66 7.94 -12.25 8.24
N ALA A 67 7.19 -12.23 7.13
CA ALA A 67 7.53 -12.97 5.92
C ALA A 67 8.80 -12.44 5.25
N ARG A 68 9.53 -13.34 4.58
CA ARG A 68 10.65 -13.00 3.70
C ARG A 68 10.22 -13.04 2.24
N THR A 69 10.53 -11.99 1.49
CA THR A 69 10.29 -11.91 0.06
C THR A 69 11.40 -12.63 -0.72
N PRO A 70 11.18 -13.03 -1.98
CA PRO A 70 12.21 -13.66 -2.82
C PRO A 70 13.47 -12.80 -2.98
N GLN A 71 13.32 -11.47 -2.93
CA GLN A 71 14.41 -10.50 -3.03
C GLN A 71 15.18 -10.31 -1.71
N GLY A 72 14.84 -11.08 -0.66
CA GLY A 72 15.55 -11.12 0.60
C GLY A 72 15.14 -10.04 1.62
N TYR A 73 14.04 -9.32 1.38
CA TYR A 73 13.49 -8.40 2.37
C TYR A 73 12.64 -9.16 3.37
N ARG A 74 12.72 -8.80 4.65
CA ARG A 74 11.75 -9.22 5.66
C ARG A 74 10.76 -8.09 5.89
N ILE A 75 9.47 -8.38 5.87
CA ILE A 75 8.45 -7.40 6.25
C ILE A 75 8.46 -7.27 7.77
N SER A 76 8.77 -6.10 8.31
CA SER A 76 8.75 -5.85 9.76
C SER A 76 7.46 -5.19 10.23
N SER A 77 6.85 -4.33 9.41
CA SER A 77 5.61 -3.64 9.76
C SER A 77 4.79 -3.32 8.51
N VAL A 78 3.47 -3.35 8.64
CA VAL A 78 2.51 -2.89 7.63
C VAL A 78 1.46 -2.06 8.34
N THR A 79 1.50 -0.75 8.16
CA THR A 79 0.61 0.22 8.79
C THR A 79 0.05 1.18 7.74
N PRO A 80 -1.04 1.91 8.02
CA PRO A 80 -1.52 2.96 7.12
C PRO A 80 -0.43 4.00 6.78
N ALA A 81 0.43 4.34 7.74
CA ALA A 81 1.52 5.30 7.54
C ALA A 81 2.57 4.78 6.55
N GLY A 82 2.89 3.49 6.61
CA GLY A 82 3.89 2.88 5.73
C GLY A 82 4.17 1.41 6.00
N ILE A 83 5.00 0.85 5.12
CA ILE A 83 5.54 -0.51 5.23
C ILE A 83 7.02 -0.41 5.60
N GLU A 84 7.43 -1.16 6.61
CA GLU A 84 8.84 -1.30 6.96
C GLU A 84 9.38 -2.66 6.49
N LEU A 85 10.57 -2.59 5.91
CA LEU A 85 11.31 -3.72 5.37
C LEU A 85 12.69 -3.78 6.00
N VAL A 86 13.19 -4.98 6.24
CA VAL A 86 14.54 -5.23 6.76
C VAL A 86 15.33 -6.08 5.79
N LYS A 87 16.53 -5.63 5.40
CA LYS A 87 17.47 -6.40 4.57
C LYS A 87 18.90 -6.13 5.01
N GLY A 88 19.65 -7.18 5.34
CA GLY A 88 21.06 -7.06 5.76
C GLY A 88 21.26 -6.11 6.95
N GLY A 89 20.31 -6.08 7.90
CA GLY A 89 20.35 -5.19 9.07
C GLY A 89 19.94 -3.74 8.80
N ARG A 90 19.66 -3.36 7.55
CA ARG A 90 19.13 -2.03 7.20
C ARG A 90 17.60 -2.05 7.23
N VAL A 91 17.02 -1.03 7.85
CA VAL A 91 15.58 -0.76 7.83
C VAL A 91 15.29 0.19 6.68
N ILE A 92 14.23 -0.10 5.94
CA ILE A 92 13.75 0.63 4.78
C ILE A 92 12.27 0.91 5.00
N THR A 93 11.85 2.17 4.81
CA THR A 93 10.46 2.58 4.99
C THR A 93 9.87 3.00 3.66
N ILE A 94 8.73 2.41 3.31
CA ILE A 94 7.89 2.78 2.18
C ILE A 94 6.73 3.62 2.74
N GLU A 95 6.76 4.92 2.49
CA GLU A 95 5.73 5.85 2.95
C GLU A 95 4.49 5.77 2.05
N LEU A 96 3.34 5.45 2.64
CA LEU A 96 2.08 5.28 1.91
C LEU A 96 1.18 6.54 1.96
N GLY A 97 1.65 7.60 2.62
CA GLY A 97 1.00 8.92 2.61
C GLY A 97 -0.39 8.95 3.26
N TYR A 98 -0.67 8.04 4.20
CA TYR A 98 -1.85 8.15 5.07
C TYR A 98 -1.47 8.91 6.35
N GLU A 99 -1.61 10.23 6.32
CA GLU A 99 -1.90 10.97 7.53
C GLU A 99 -3.40 10.76 7.79
N GLY A 100 -3.75 10.00 8.83
CA GLY A 100 -5.15 9.88 9.22
C GLY A 100 -5.72 11.28 9.43
N GLU A 101 -6.95 11.53 8.97
CA GLU A 101 -7.68 12.75 9.31
C GLU A 101 -7.54 12.98 10.82
N LYS A 102 -6.81 14.03 11.20
CA LYS A 102 -6.92 14.60 12.54
C LYS A 102 -8.34 15.14 12.60
N ASN A 103 -9.25 14.38 13.18
CA ASN A 103 -10.54 14.91 13.62
C ASN A 103 -10.25 16.07 14.59
N HIS A 104 -10.23 17.31 14.06
CA HIS A 104 -10.54 18.48 14.85
C HIS A 104 -12.05 18.47 15.01
N ASP A 105 -12.52 17.67 15.96
CA ASP A 105 -13.85 17.87 16.52
C ASP A 105 -13.76 19.07 17.47
N LYS A 106 -13.98 20.26 16.90
CA LYS A 106 -14.42 21.44 17.64
C LYS A 106 -15.77 21.82 17.04
N SER A 107 -16.84 21.42 17.71
CA SER A 107 -18.06 22.22 17.83
C SER A 107 -18.84 21.80 19.06
#